data_AF-A0AAF5CXF3-F1
#
_entry.id   AF-A0AAF5CXF3-F1
#
_cell.length_a   1.000
_cell.length_b   1.000
_cell.length_c   1.000
_cell.angle_alpha   90.00
_cell.angle_beta   90.00
_cell.angle_gamma   90.00
#
_symmetry.space_group_name_H-M   'P 1'
#
loop_
_entity.id
_entity.type
_entity.pdbx_description
1 polymer ?
#
loop_
_entity_poly.entity_id
_entity_poly.type
_entity_poly.pdbx_seq_one_letter_code
_entity_poly.pdbx_strand_id
1 'polypeptide(L)'
;MSTSKELISSVTHLHSSSIGEALTKGDLKYLMENIWVVRFLLILLGYSTVILPCVILVRFIRKKFLPRPDYRGDNLFWKTLRFFAIGQPEYSLSVVNEANKKNEFKEEKEIKNKRRKFIDDCLILLFYSLGIQSNFVIMGFIQEKIMTQGYSVIGKEGIVEKFGDAQFLVLCNRIVALFFCCTILLSTRKRQPPHVPPFYYHSYISLSNTLSSWCQYEALKFVSFPTQTVCKASKVIPTMIMGRLLRKEKYSKEDYAMAFCLAFGAAIFFLSQNKTTATTSLTEHTTTISGIILMAGYLGFDAYTLNKQKQLFDTRPKLSKYQMMLGVNLFSAILCTVSLLEQSTLFSSIEFMLSHHTFARDTFLLSLSGSIGQIFIYMTIERFGPIVFAVIMTIRQIISIVLSSLYFNHGLSIIGLVGLAIAFGSILLSTYRRYFADEKKKKQIEK
;
A
#
# COMPACT_ATOMS: atom_id res chain seq x y z
N MET A 1 -35.36 -33.06 -1.96
CA MET A 1 -34.59 -32.09 -2.78
C MET A 1 -35.35 -30.79 -3.07
N SER A 2 -36.70 -30.71 -2.98
CA SER A 2 -37.43 -29.43 -3.16
C SER A 2 -37.43 -28.53 -1.90
N THR A 3 -37.47 -29.10 -0.69
CA THR A 3 -37.50 -28.35 0.58
C THR A 3 -36.31 -27.40 0.78
N SER A 4 -35.11 -27.79 0.33
CA SER A 4 -33.93 -26.92 0.42
C SER A 4 -34.01 -25.74 -0.56
N LYS A 5 -34.53 -25.93 -1.78
CA LYS A 5 -34.69 -24.83 -2.75
C LYS A 5 -35.73 -23.81 -2.29
N GLU A 6 -36.85 -24.26 -1.73
CA GLU A 6 -37.90 -23.39 -1.20
C GLU A 6 -37.40 -22.57 0.01
N LEU A 7 -36.67 -23.19 0.93
CA LEU A 7 -36.05 -22.50 2.06
C LEU A 7 -35.01 -21.47 1.60
N ILE A 8 -34.20 -21.79 0.59
CA ILE A 8 -33.20 -20.86 0.03
C ILE A 8 -33.88 -19.70 -0.70
N SER A 9 -34.93 -19.97 -1.48
CA SER A 9 -35.71 -18.93 -2.16
C SER A 9 -36.39 -18.00 -1.17
N SER A 10 -36.95 -18.52 -0.08
CA SER A 10 -37.60 -17.69 0.95
C SER A 10 -36.60 -16.84 1.72
N VAL A 11 -35.44 -17.39 2.15
CA VAL A 11 -34.39 -16.61 2.83
C VAL A 11 -33.81 -15.52 1.92
N THR A 12 -33.55 -15.83 0.65
CA THR A 12 -33.06 -14.82 -0.31
C THR A 12 -34.11 -13.75 -0.61
N HIS A 13 -35.39 -14.12 -0.70
CA HIS A 13 -36.49 -13.18 -0.90
C HIS A 13 -36.76 -12.32 0.35
N LEU A 14 -36.55 -12.86 1.56
CA LEU A 14 -36.59 -12.14 2.84
C LEU A 14 -35.45 -11.12 2.94
N HIS A 15 -34.23 -11.48 2.53
CA HIS A 15 -33.09 -10.56 2.54
C HIS A 15 -33.18 -9.49 1.43
N SER A 16 -33.68 -9.84 0.24
CA SER A 16 -33.90 -8.85 -0.82
C SER A 16 -35.06 -7.90 -0.49
N SER A 17 -36.13 -8.40 0.14
CA SER A 17 -37.22 -7.57 0.64
C SER A 17 -36.79 -6.67 1.79
N SER A 18 -35.97 -7.15 2.74
CA SER A 18 -35.45 -6.29 3.81
C SER A 18 -34.54 -5.17 3.29
N ILE A 19 -33.71 -5.46 2.27
CA ILE A 19 -32.92 -4.42 1.58
C ILE A 19 -33.83 -3.44 0.83
N GLY A 20 -34.86 -3.93 0.13
CA GLY A 20 -35.83 -3.08 -0.57
C GLY A 20 -36.62 -2.18 0.38
N GLU A 21 -37.03 -2.71 1.54
CA GLU A 21 -37.67 -1.94 2.61
C GLU A 21 -36.72 -0.91 3.21
N ALA A 22 -35.46 -1.25 3.47
CA ALA A 22 -34.49 -0.30 3.98
C ALA A 22 -34.19 0.83 2.98
N LEU A 23 -34.12 0.52 1.68
CA LEU A 23 -33.99 1.51 0.61
C LEU A 23 -35.19 2.46 0.55
N THR A 24 -36.41 1.93 0.67
CA THR A 24 -37.64 2.74 0.64
C THR A 24 -37.84 3.58 1.91
N LYS A 25 -37.46 3.05 3.07
CA LYS A 25 -37.47 3.77 4.36
C LYS A 25 -36.30 4.74 4.53
N GLY A 26 -35.28 4.68 3.67
CA GLY A 26 -34.06 5.46 3.81
C GLY A 26 -33.26 5.08 5.06
N ASP A 27 -33.34 3.82 5.52
CA ASP A 27 -32.59 3.33 6.67
C ASP A 27 -31.11 3.14 6.30
N LEU A 28 -30.39 4.26 6.30
CA LEU A 28 -28.98 4.30 5.95
C LEU A 28 -28.14 3.40 6.84
N LYS A 29 -28.51 3.21 8.11
CA LYS A 29 -27.78 2.37 9.05
C LYS A 29 -27.87 0.90 8.63
N TYR A 30 -29.07 0.42 8.35
CA TYR A 30 -29.25 -0.95 7.86
C TYR A 30 -28.52 -1.19 6.53
N LEU A 31 -28.59 -0.23 5.60
CA LEU A 31 -27.87 -0.31 4.32
C LEU A 31 -26.35 -0.29 4.52
N MET A 32 -25.85 0.53 5.45
CA MET A 32 -24.45 0.58 5.83
C MET A 32 -23.97 -0.68 6.52
N GLU A 33 -24.82 -1.44 7.21
CA GLU A 33 -24.43 -2.70 7.84
C GLU A 33 -24.41 -3.86 6.83
N ASN A 34 -25.34 -3.87 5.88
CA ASN A 34 -25.52 -5.00 4.95
C ASN A 34 -24.82 -4.84 3.59
N ILE A 35 -24.70 -3.62 3.06
CA ILE A 35 -24.22 -3.38 1.69
C ILE A 35 -22.87 -2.65 1.71
N TRP A 36 -21.79 -3.37 1.39
CA TRP A 36 -20.44 -2.79 1.32
C TRP A 36 -20.33 -1.67 0.28
N VAL A 37 -21.12 -1.72 -0.80
CA VAL A 37 -21.15 -0.67 -1.83
C VAL A 37 -21.63 0.66 -1.24
N VAL A 38 -22.63 0.64 -0.37
CA VAL A 38 -23.12 1.86 0.31
C VAL A 38 -22.04 2.41 1.23
N ARG A 39 -21.37 1.56 2.02
CA ARG A 39 -20.21 1.96 2.83
C ARG A 39 -19.11 2.58 1.97
N PHE A 40 -18.78 1.95 0.84
CA PHE A 40 -17.75 2.42 -0.07
C PHE A 40 -18.10 3.78 -0.67
N LEU A 41 -19.35 3.98 -1.11
CA LEU A 41 -19.82 5.24 -1.65
C LEU A 41 -19.79 6.35 -0.60
N LEU A 42 -20.19 6.07 0.64
CA LEU A 42 -20.09 7.04 1.74
C LEU A 42 -18.64 7.44 2.03
N ILE A 43 -17.72 6.49 2.02
CA ILE A 43 -16.28 6.77 2.17
C ILE A 43 -15.76 7.62 1.01
N LEU A 44 -16.17 7.32 -0.23
CA LEU A 44 -15.82 8.13 -1.39
C LEU A 44 -16.43 9.54 -1.30
N LEU A 45 -17.65 9.69 -0.77
CA LEU A 45 -18.26 10.98 -0.51
C LEU A 45 -17.47 11.76 0.55
N GLY A 46 -17.09 11.12 1.66
CA GLY A 46 -16.25 11.71 2.69
C GLY A 46 -14.90 12.17 2.14
N TYR A 47 -14.20 11.33 1.38
CA TYR A 47 -12.96 11.73 0.72
C TYR A 47 -13.17 12.83 -0.34
N SER A 48 -14.32 12.86 -1.00
CA SER A 48 -14.65 13.91 -1.97
C SER A 48 -14.72 15.29 -1.33
N THR A 49 -15.08 15.40 -0.05
CA THR A 49 -15.05 16.68 0.69
C THR A 49 -13.65 17.29 0.77
N VAL A 50 -12.59 16.47 0.70
CA VAL A 50 -11.19 16.92 0.71
C VAL A 50 -10.64 17.07 -0.71
N ILE A 51 -10.92 16.09 -1.57
CA ILE A 51 -10.35 16.03 -2.92
C ILE A 51 -10.96 17.08 -3.84
N LEU A 52 -12.28 17.30 -3.77
CA LEU A 52 -12.95 18.23 -4.68
C LEU A 52 -12.47 19.67 -4.47
N PRO A 53 -12.37 20.21 -3.24
CA PRO A 53 -11.73 21.51 -3.00
C PRO A 53 -10.26 21.53 -3.44
N CYS A 54 -9.51 20.45 -3.22
CA CYS A 54 -8.13 20.34 -3.68
C CYS A 54 -8.03 20.45 -5.22
N VAL A 55 -8.89 19.76 -5.97
CA VAL A 55 -8.92 19.81 -7.44
C VAL A 55 -9.35 21.19 -7.94
N ILE A 56 -10.38 21.80 -7.33
CA ILE A 56 -10.83 23.15 -7.67
C ILE A 56 -9.70 24.15 -7.42
N LEU A 57 -9.03 24.06 -6.26
CA LEU A 57 -7.90 24.90 -5.89
C LEU A 57 -6.74 24.75 -6.89
N VAL A 58 -6.36 23.52 -7.24
CA VAL A 58 -5.30 23.25 -8.23
C VAL A 58 -5.68 23.82 -9.60
N ARG A 59 -6.92 23.64 -10.07
CA ARG A 59 -7.39 24.19 -11.34
C ARG A 59 -7.37 25.72 -11.35
N PHE A 60 -7.85 26.34 -10.28
CA PHE A 60 -7.86 27.79 -10.10
C PHE A 60 -6.44 28.37 -10.14
N ILE A 61 -5.50 27.78 -9.36
CA ILE A 61 -4.11 28.23 -9.31
C ILE A 61 -3.43 28.02 -10.67
N ARG A 62 -3.62 26.86 -11.30
CA ARG A 62 -3.04 26.59 -12.62
C ARG A 62 -3.54 27.60 -13.65
N LYS A 63 -4.84 27.89 -13.70
CA LYS A 63 -5.41 28.90 -14.60
C LYS A 63 -4.81 30.30 -14.36
N LYS A 64 -4.53 30.66 -13.10
CA LYS A 64 -3.97 31.97 -12.74
C LYS A 64 -2.48 32.11 -13.05
N PHE A 65 -1.69 31.05 -12.88
CA PHE A 65 -0.23 31.12 -12.99
C PHE A 65 0.33 30.61 -14.34
N LEU A 66 -0.34 29.71 -15.06
CA LEU A 66 0.11 29.25 -16.38
C LEU A 66 0.33 30.41 -17.38
N PRO A 67 -0.52 31.46 -17.43
CA PRO A 67 -0.30 32.62 -18.30
C PRO A 67 0.82 33.56 -17.84
N ARG A 68 1.35 33.40 -16.61
CA ARG A 68 2.39 34.26 -16.02
C ARG A 68 3.57 33.41 -15.53
N PRO A 69 4.39 32.85 -16.42
CA PRO A 69 5.51 31.97 -16.04
C PRO A 69 6.51 32.64 -15.09
N ASP A 70 6.73 33.95 -15.25
CA ASP A 70 7.68 34.74 -14.45
C ASP A 70 7.16 35.10 -13.05
N TYR A 71 5.85 35.02 -12.82
CA TYR A 71 5.24 35.43 -11.56
C TYR A 71 5.46 34.35 -10.48
N ARG A 72 6.33 34.67 -9.51
CA ARG A 72 6.68 33.74 -8.42
C ARG A 72 5.73 33.78 -7.21
N GLY A 73 4.82 34.75 -7.17
CA GLY A 73 3.95 35.04 -6.03
C GLY A 73 4.57 36.05 -5.07
N ASP A 74 3.80 37.08 -4.73
CA ASP A 74 4.28 38.19 -3.89
C ASP A 74 4.49 37.76 -2.43
N ASN A 75 3.53 37.02 -1.88
CA ASN A 75 3.51 36.62 -0.47
C ASN A 75 3.74 35.11 -0.27
N LEU A 76 4.09 34.72 0.97
CA LEU A 76 4.29 33.31 1.36
C LEU A 76 3.09 32.43 0.98
N PHE A 77 1.87 32.93 1.15
CA PHE A 77 0.64 32.24 0.75
C PHE A 77 0.64 31.84 -0.74
N TRP A 78 0.90 32.79 -1.64
CA TRP A 78 0.94 32.53 -3.08
C TRP A 78 2.10 31.61 -3.47
N LYS A 79 3.25 31.72 -2.79
CA LYS A 79 4.39 30.81 -2.97
C LYS A 79 4.02 29.37 -2.59
N THR A 80 3.36 29.18 -1.45
CA THR A 80 2.88 27.86 -1.00
C THR A 80 1.85 27.27 -1.96
N LEU A 81 0.87 28.07 -2.40
CA LEU A 81 -0.13 27.61 -3.39
C LEU A 81 0.50 27.23 -4.74
N ARG A 82 1.49 28.00 -5.21
CA ARG A 82 2.24 27.66 -6.43
C ARG A 82 3.03 26.37 -6.27
N PHE A 83 3.77 26.22 -5.16
CA PHE A 83 4.49 24.99 -4.84
C PHE A 83 3.55 23.78 -4.78
N PHE A 84 2.36 23.98 -4.20
CA PHE A 84 1.35 22.95 -4.12
C PHE A 84 0.82 22.51 -5.50
N ALA A 85 0.39 23.44 -6.34
CA ALA A 85 -0.35 23.15 -7.57
C ALA A 85 0.51 23.00 -8.84
N ILE A 86 1.68 23.65 -8.91
CA ILE A 86 2.55 23.69 -10.10
C ILE A 86 3.91 23.03 -9.82
N GLY A 87 4.37 23.05 -8.57
CA GLY A 87 5.72 22.64 -8.21
C GLY A 87 6.74 23.75 -8.44
N GLN A 88 8.02 23.38 -8.49
CA GLN A 88 9.12 24.31 -8.78
C GLN A 88 9.39 24.38 -10.30
N PRO A 89 9.88 25.51 -10.85
CA PRO A 89 10.10 25.71 -12.30
C PRO A 89 11.05 24.67 -12.93
N GLU A 90 11.94 24.08 -12.14
CA GLU A 90 12.80 22.96 -12.52
C GLU A 90 12.00 21.74 -12.99
N TYR A 91 10.73 21.61 -12.58
CA TYR A 91 9.84 20.51 -12.98
C TYR A 91 9.45 20.61 -14.45
N SER A 92 9.05 21.80 -14.92
CA SER A 92 8.72 22.01 -16.33
C SER A 92 9.93 21.79 -17.22
N LEU A 93 11.12 22.26 -16.79
CA LEU A 93 12.37 22.06 -17.51
C LEU A 93 12.75 20.58 -17.56
N SER A 94 12.56 19.82 -16.48
CA SER A 94 12.85 18.38 -16.49
C SER A 94 11.89 17.57 -17.34
N VAL A 95 10.59 17.88 -17.32
CA VAL A 95 9.57 17.21 -18.15
C VAL A 95 9.80 17.51 -19.64
N VAL A 96 10.11 18.75 -20.01
CA VAL A 96 10.45 19.14 -21.39
C VAL A 96 11.76 18.47 -21.84
N ASN A 97 12.78 18.44 -20.98
CA ASN A 97 14.03 17.76 -21.28
C ASN A 97 13.90 16.24 -21.36
N GLU A 98 13.02 15.58 -20.59
CA GLU A 98 12.74 14.14 -20.75
C GLU A 98 11.96 13.81 -22.03
N ALA A 99 11.09 14.71 -22.48
CA ALA A 99 10.42 14.57 -23.78
C ALA A 99 11.41 14.68 -24.95
N ASN A 100 12.43 15.55 -24.82
CA ASN A 100 13.44 15.77 -25.84
C ASN A 100 14.65 14.80 -25.77
N LYS A 101 15.03 14.32 -24.58
CA LYS A 101 16.19 13.43 -24.35
C LYS A 101 15.81 11.95 -24.19
N LYS A 102 14.83 11.47 -24.97
CA LYS A 102 14.72 10.00 -25.13
C LYS A 102 15.90 9.37 -25.86
N ASN A 103 16.81 10.19 -26.40
CA ASN A 103 18.16 9.80 -26.77
C ASN A 103 19.17 10.67 -25.99
N GLU A 104 20.28 10.03 -25.63
CA GLU A 104 21.55 10.62 -25.17
C GLU A 104 21.81 10.80 -23.66
N PHE A 105 23.00 10.30 -23.32
CA PHE A 105 23.79 10.41 -22.09
C PHE A 105 23.38 9.62 -20.84
N LYS A 106 23.97 8.42 -20.74
CA LYS A 106 24.73 8.04 -19.54
C LYS A 106 26.14 7.61 -19.93
N GLU A 107 27.06 8.51 -19.64
CA GLU A 107 28.50 8.36 -19.57
C GLU A 107 28.97 7.21 -18.66
N GLU A 108 30.10 6.63 -19.09
CA GLU A 108 31.29 6.23 -18.34
C GLU A 108 31.18 5.40 -17.04
N LYS A 109 31.63 4.12 -17.12
CA LYS A 109 32.96 3.63 -16.68
C LYS A 109 32.93 2.13 -16.33
N GLU A 110 33.83 1.41 -17.00
CA GLU A 110 34.50 0.15 -16.66
C GLU A 110 33.71 -1.14 -16.36
N ILE A 111 33.90 -2.09 -17.28
CA ILE A 111 33.43 -3.47 -17.28
C ILE A 111 33.96 -4.29 -16.08
N LYS A 112 35.03 -3.88 -15.39
CA LYS A 112 35.59 -4.59 -14.22
C LYS A 112 34.76 -4.43 -12.93
N ASN A 113 33.90 -3.42 -12.82
CA ASN A 113 33.09 -3.19 -11.61
C ASN A 113 31.71 -3.89 -11.60
N LYS A 114 31.39 -4.73 -12.60
CA LYS A 114 30.06 -5.37 -12.72
C LYS A 114 29.77 -6.39 -11.61
N ARG A 115 30.72 -7.28 -11.28
CA ARG A 115 30.53 -8.30 -10.23
C ARG A 115 30.41 -7.69 -8.83
N ARG A 116 31.25 -6.69 -8.50
CA ARG A 116 31.15 -5.96 -7.23
C ARG A 116 29.80 -5.26 -7.12
N LYS A 117 29.38 -4.56 -8.16
CA LYS A 117 28.07 -3.90 -8.21
C LYS A 117 26.89 -4.87 -8.03
N PHE A 118 26.96 -6.09 -8.59
CA PHE A 118 25.94 -7.11 -8.36
C PHE A 118 25.85 -7.54 -6.91
N ILE A 119 27.00 -7.88 -6.32
CA ILE A 119 27.07 -8.30 -4.92
C ILE A 119 26.56 -7.16 -4.02
N ASP A 120 26.98 -5.92 -4.28
CA ASP A 120 26.50 -4.74 -3.55
C ASP A 120 24.98 -4.55 -3.69
N ASP A 121 24.42 -4.70 -4.90
CA ASP A 121 22.98 -4.62 -5.13
C ASP A 121 22.23 -5.74 -4.39
N CYS A 122 22.76 -6.96 -4.38
CA CYS A 122 22.20 -8.09 -3.63
C CYS A 122 22.26 -7.87 -2.12
N LEU A 123 23.38 -7.37 -1.59
CA LEU A 123 23.54 -7.05 -0.17
C LEU A 123 22.59 -5.94 0.26
N ILE A 124 22.42 -4.92 -0.57
CA ILE A 124 21.51 -3.80 -0.29
C ILE A 124 20.06 -4.25 -0.38
N LEU A 125 19.72 -5.09 -1.36
CA LEU A 125 18.40 -5.70 -1.46
C LEU A 125 18.09 -6.57 -0.25
N LEU A 126 19.05 -7.37 0.21
CA LEU A 126 18.93 -8.19 1.42
C LEU A 126 18.72 -7.31 2.65
N PHE A 127 19.53 -6.26 2.81
CA PHE A 127 19.37 -5.29 3.90
C PHE A 127 17.99 -4.64 3.90
N TYR A 128 17.49 -4.20 2.74
CA TYR A 128 16.15 -3.63 2.64
C TYR A 128 15.06 -4.67 2.92
N SER A 129 15.21 -5.89 2.41
CA SER A 129 14.28 -6.99 2.65
C SER A 129 14.20 -7.30 4.15
N LEU A 130 15.34 -7.50 4.82
CA LEU A 130 15.42 -7.75 6.26
C LEU A 130 14.85 -6.59 7.07
N GLY A 131 15.13 -5.34 6.67
CA GLY A 131 14.55 -4.15 7.28
C GLY A 131 13.02 -4.10 7.17
N ILE A 132 12.44 -4.49 6.03
CA ILE A 132 10.99 -4.63 5.88
C ILE A 132 10.47 -5.75 6.79
N GLN A 133 11.13 -6.93 6.79
CA GLN A 133 10.68 -8.07 7.59
C GLN A 133 10.66 -7.75 9.08
N SER A 134 11.78 -7.27 9.63
CA SER A 134 11.91 -7.03 11.07
C SER A 134 10.90 -6.00 11.57
N ASN A 135 10.79 -4.87 10.88
CA ASN A 135 9.88 -3.80 11.28
C ASN A 135 8.41 -4.23 11.16
N PHE A 136 8.01 -4.96 10.11
CA PHE A 136 6.62 -5.38 9.98
C PHE A 136 6.22 -6.55 10.86
N VAL A 137 7.17 -7.40 11.27
CA VAL A 137 6.92 -8.39 12.32
C VAL A 137 6.71 -7.69 13.67
N ILE A 138 7.59 -6.76 14.05
CA ILE A 138 7.46 -5.98 15.29
C ILE A 138 6.14 -5.19 15.29
N MET A 139 5.86 -4.47 14.20
CA MET A 139 4.61 -3.74 14.03
C MET A 139 3.39 -4.66 14.16
N GLY A 140 3.40 -5.83 13.52
CA GLY A 140 2.32 -6.81 13.59
C GLY A 140 2.09 -7.33 15.01
N PHE A 141 3.15 -7.66 15.74
CA PHE A 141 3.07 -8.12 17.12
C PHE A 141 2.48 -7.05 18.06
N ILE A 142 2.95 -5.80 17.95
CA ILE A 142 2.43 -4.70 18.77
C ILE A 142 0.98 -4.39 18.40
N GLN A 143 0.64 -4.45 17.11
CA GLN A 143 -0.73 -4.25 16.66
C GLN A 143 -1.68 -5.32 17.23
N GLU A 144 -1.27 -6.60 17.19
CA GLU A 144 -2.04 -7.69 17.80
C GLU A 144 -2.23 -7.45 19.29
N LYS A 145 -1.17 -7.04 19.99
CA LYS A 145 -1.22 -6.68 21.42
C LYS A 145 -2.27 -5.61 21.69
N ILE A 146 -2.24 -4.50 20.95
CA ILE A 146 -3.16 -3.36 21.13
C ILE A 146 -4.61 -3.76 20.84
N MET A 147 -4.84 -4.57 19.80
CA MET A 147 -6.20 -4.94 19.37
C MET A 147 -6.83 -6.07 20.20
N THR A 148 -6.03 -6.85 20.94
CA THR A 148 -6.51 -8.02 21.70
C THR A 148 -6.49 -7.82 23.21
N GLN A 149 -5.50 -7.11 23.73
CA GLN A 149 -5.32 -6.89 25.17
C GLN A 149 -6.15 -5.70 25.65
N GLY A 150 -6.63 -5.78 26.89
CA GLY A 150 -7.26 -4.66 27.56
C GLY A 150 -6.22 -3.81 28.30
N TYR A 151 -6.49 -2.51 28.42
CA TYR A 151 -5.65 -1.56 29.13
C TYR A 151 -6.34 -1.10 30.41
N SER A 152 -5.58 -0.87 31.48
CA SER A 152 -6.12 -0.36 32.74
C SER A 152 -6.34 1.15 32.70
N VAL A 153 -7.46 1.58 33.28
CA VAL A 153 -7.85 2.99 33.36
C VAL A 153 -7.03 3.70 34.45
N ILE A 154 -6.49 4.87 34.15
CA ILE A 154 -5.73 5.72 35.06
C ILE A 154 -6.66 6.23 36.17
N GLY A 155 -6.30 5.96 37.42
CA GLY A 155 -7.07 6.39 38.60
C GLY A 155 -8.28 5.52 38.95
N LYS A 156 -8.55 4.43 38.21
CA LYS A 156 -9.58 3.44 38.55
C LYS A 156 -9.00 2.04 38.53
N GLU A 157 -8.59 1.54 39.69
CA GLU A 157 -8.03 0.20 39.82
C GLU A 157 -9.06 -0.88 39.48
N GLY A 158 -8.63 -1.90 38.72
CA GLY A 158 -9.47 -3.05 38.33
C GLY A 158 -10.31 -2.88 37.06
N ILE A 159 -10.49 -1.67 36.54
CA ILE A 159 -11.22 -1.47 35.27
C ILE A 159 -10.26 -1.63 34.10
N VAL A 160 -10.58 -2.56 33.21
CA VAL A 160 -9.81 -2.88 32.01
C VAL A 160 -10.70 -2.72 30.78
N GLU A 161 -10.36 -1.82 29.88
CA GLU A 161 -11.10 -1.57 28.64
C GLU A 161 -10.28 -1.95 27.42
N LYS A 162 -10.96 -2.40 26.36
CA LYS A 162 -10.33 -2.79 25.09
C LYS A 162 -10.46 -1.67 24.08
N PHE A 163 -9.40 -1.48 23.31
CA PHE A 163 -9.38 -0.51 22.24
C PHE A 163 -9.90 -1.12 20.92
N GLY A 164 -10.80 -0.41 20.22
CA GLY A 164 -11.47 -0.92 19.02
C GLY A 164 -11.23 -0.12 17.73
N ASP A 165 -10.69 1.10 17.80
CA ASP A 165 -10.59 2.00 16.64
C ASP A 165 -9.24 1.86 15.90
N ALA A 166 -9.14 0.86 15.02
CA ALA A 166 -7.94 0.65 14.20
C ALA A 166 -7.58 1.87 13.32
N GLN A 167 -8.54 2.71 12.95
CA GLN A 167 -8.30 3.89 12.10
C GLN A 167 -7.55 4.98 12.88
N PHE A 168 -7.83 5.14 14.17
CA PHE A 168 -7.03 6.01 15.04
C PHE A 168 -5.56 5.55 15.13
N LEU A 169 -5.28 4.25 15.21
CA LEU A 169 -3.89 3.74 15.15
C LEU A 169 -3.22 4.07 13.82
N VAL A 170 -3.96 4.03 12.72
CA VAL A 170 -3.46 4.47 11.41
C VAL A 170 -3.11 5.95 11.46
N LEU A 171 -3.96 6.81 12.03
CA LEU A 171 -3.67 8.24 12.21
C LEU A 171 -2.38 8.46 13.02
N CYS A 172 -2.24 7.80 14.17
CA CYS A 172 -1.03 7.89 15.00
C CYS A 172 0.22 7.51 14.21
N ASN A 173 0.15 6.42 13.44
CA ASN A 173 1.25 5.99 12.57
C ASN A 173 1.61 7.07 11.53
N ARG A 174 0.62 7.73 10.91
CA ARG A 174 0.89 8.84 9.98
C ARG A 174 1.51 10.05 10.68
N ILE A 175 1.04 10.42 11.88
CA ILE A 175 1.56 11.57 12.64
C ILE A 175 3.02 11.33 13.07
N VAL A 176 3.33 10.17 13.63
CA VAL A 176 4.71 9.83 14.00
C VAL A 176 5.60 9.77 12.77
N ALA A 177 5.12 9.21 11.65
CA ALA A 177 5.86 9.19 10.40
C ALA A 177 6.14 10.61 9.86
N LEU A 178 5.20 11.54 10.00
CA LEU A 178 5.39 12.95 9.68
C LEU A 178 6.46 13.60 10.57
N PHE A 179 6.37 13.41 11.89
CA PHE A 179 7.37 13.93 12.81
C PHE A 179 8.77 13.39 12.49
N PHE A 180 8.87 12.09 12.22
CA PHE A 180 10.13 11.42 11.93
C PHE A 180 10.74 11.91 10.62
N CYS A 181 9.97 11.99 9.54
CA CYS A 181 10.49 12.47 8.26
C CYS A 181 10.81 13.98 8.29
N CYS A 182 10.02 14.80 8.98
CA CYS A 182 10.32 16.22 9.20
C CYS A 182 11.64 16.39 9.94
N THR A 183 11.87 15.64 11.02
CA THR A 183 13.11 15.69 11.80
C THR A 183 14.31 15.33 10.92
N ILE A 184 14.22 14.25 10.13
CA ILE A 184 15.28 13.85 9.20
C ILE A 184 15.53 14.92 8.14
N LEU A 185 14.48 15.48 7.54
CA LEU A 185 14.59 16.50 6.50
C LEU A 185 15.19 17.80 7.02
N LEU A 186 14.85 18.22 8.24
CA LEU A 186 15.43 19.40 8.90
C LEU A 186 16.92 19.17 9.21
N SER A 187 17.26 18.01 9.79
CA SER A 187 18.65 17.66 10.12
C SER A 187 19.55 17.46 8.90
N THR A 188 18.98 17.05 7.77
CA THR A 188 19.75 16.78 6.53
C THR A 188 19.50 17.79 5.41
N ARG A 189 18.91 18.96 5.73
CA ARG A 189 18.44 19.95 4.75
C ARG A 189 19.44 20.29 3.64
N LYS A 190 20.73 20.45 3.98
CA LYS A 190 21.80 20.79 3.02
C LYS A 190 22.12 19.67 2.02
N ARG A 191 21.76 18.42 2.31
CA ARG A 191 22.04 17.23 1.48
C ARG A 191 20.81 16.73 0.71
N GLN A 192 19.63 17.29 0.96
CA GLN A 192 18.40 16.84 0.31
C GLN A 192 18.24 17.52 -1.06
N PRO A 193 17.84 16.78 -2.11
CA PRO A 193 17.47 17.38 -3.38
C PRO A 193 16.24 18.29 -3.19
N PRO A 194 16.10 19.35 -4.00
CA PRO A 194 14.90 20.18 -3.94
C PRO A 194 13.67 19.36 -4.33
N HIS A 195 12.55 19.57 -3.62
CA HIS A 195 11.27 19.01 -4.02
C HIS A 195 10.74 19.84 -5.19
N VAL A 196 10.62 19.20 -6.34
CA VAL A 196 10.30 19.84 -7.61
C VAL A 196 8.88 19.54 -8.14
N PRO A 197 8.33 18.31 -8.07
CA PRO A 197 7.01 18.05 -8.65
C PRO A 197 5.88 18.78 -7.90
N PRO A 198 4.69 18.94 -8.51
CA PRO A 198 3.54 19.47 -7.78
C PRO A 198 3.23 18.64 -6.53
N PHE A 199 3.11 19.29 -5.37
CA PHE A 199 2.94 18.58 -4.10
C PHE A 199 1.66 17.75 -4.05
N TYR A 200 0.58 18.19 -4.71
CA TYR A 200 -0.69 17.44 -4.76
C TYR A 200 -0.57 16.06 -5.40
N TYR A 201 0.49 15.74 -6.16
CA TYR A 201 0.68 14.39 -6.70
C TYR A 201 0.80 13.31 -5.63
N HIS A 202 1.26 13.67 -4.44
CA HIS A 202 1.29 12.77 -3.28
C HIS A 202 -0.12 12.35 -2.84
N SER A 203 -1.14 13.18 -3.07
CA SER A 203 -2.53 12.87 -2.73
C SER A 203 -3.06 11.66 -3.49
N TYR A 204 -2.66 11.47 -4.75
CA TYR A 204 -3.06 10.29 -5.53
C TYR A 204 -2.50 8.99 -4.96
N ILE A 205 -1.25 9.03 -4.48
CA ILE A 205 -0.60 7.89 -3.85
C ILE A 205 -1.27 7.58 -2.52
N SER A 206 -1.51 8.62 -1.71
CA SER A 206 -2.19 8.51 -0.41
C SER A 206 -3.59 7.93 -0.56
N LEU A 207 -4.41 8.51 -1.44
CA LEU A 207 -5.77 8.06 -1.71
C LEU A 207 -5.81 6.59 -2.16
N SER A 208 -4.98 6.24 -3.14
CA SER A 208 -4.94 4.87 -3.64
C SER A 208 -4.47 3.89 -2.56
N ASN A 209 -3.52 4.29 -1.70
CA ASN A 209 -3.09 3.45 -0.59
C ASN A 209 -4.21 3.25 0.44
N THR A 210 -4.95 4.30 0.78
CA THR A 210 -6.08 4.24 1.71
C THR A 210 -7.23 3.38 1.16
N LEU A 211 -7.59 3.57 -0.11
CA LEU A 211 -8.62 2.74 -0.77
C LEU A 211 -8.19 1.28 -0.88
N SER A 212 -6.91 1.02 -1.16
CA SER A 212 -6.34 -0.33 -1.15
C SER A 212 -6.51 -0.98 0.23
N SER A 213 -6.10 -0.31 1.30
CA SER A 213 -6.27 -0.83 2.67
C SER A 213 -7.74 -1.09 3.00
N TRP A 214 -8.65 -0.19 2.64
CA TRP A 214 -10.08 -0.39 2.87
C TRP A 214 -10.61 -1.64 2.14
N CYS A 215 -10.35 -1.76 0.84
CA CYS A 215 -10.74 -2.94 0.07
C CYS A 215 -10.16 -4.23 0.65
N GLN A 216 -8.93 -4.19 1.14
CA GLN A 216 -8.27 -5.33 1.77
C GLN A 216 -9.00 -5.80 3.03
N TYR A 217 -9.34 -4.87 3.93
CA TYR A 217 -10.04 -5.22 5.17
C TYR A 217 -11.47 -5.64 4.90
N GLU A 218 -12.16 -4.95 3.98
CA GLU A 218 -13.53 -5.29 3.62
C GLU A 218 -13.63 -6.66 2.94
N ALA A 219 -12.64 -7.03 2.13
CA ALA A 219 -12.57 -8.35 1.50
C ALA A 219 -12.52 -9.51 2.51
N LEU A 220 -12.01 -9.30 3.73
CA LEU A 220 -11.97 -10.36 4.76
C LEU A 220 -13.36 -10.79 5.23
N LYS A 221 -14.40 -9.98 5.01
CA LYS A 221 -15.80 -10.35 5.31
C LYS A 221 -16.37 -11.36 4.30
N PHE A 222 -15.73 -11.48 3.14
CA PHE A 222 -16.22 -12.27 2.01
C PHE A 222 -15.25 -13.37 1.57
N VAL A 223 -13.97 -13.22 1.92
CA VAL A 223 -12.87 -14.10 1.51
C VAL A 223 -12.09 -14.50 2.75
N SER A 224 -11.85 -15.81 2.92
CA SER A 224 -11.05 -16.32 4.02
C SER A 224 -9.62 -15.79 3.98
N PHE A 225 -8.99 -15.66 5.14
CA PHE A 225 -7.61 -15.16 5.26
C PHE A 225 -6.59 -15.95 4.40
N PRO A 226 -6.65 -17.30 4.33
CA PRO A 226 -5.85 -18.08 3.38
C PRO A 226 -6.03 -17.67 1.92
N THR A 227 -7.27 -17.58 1.45
CA THR A 227 -7.59 -17.20 0.07
C THR A 227 -7.12 -15.77 -0.23
N GLN A 228 -7.30 -14.84 0.73
CA GLN A 228 -6.78 -13.49 0.61
C GLN A 228 -5.23 -13.48 0.50
N THR A 229 -4.54 -14.35 1.24
CA THR A 229 -3.08 -14.46 1.18
C THR A 229 -2.59 -14.96 -0.18
N VAL A 230 -3.27 -15.95 -0.76
CA VAL A 230 -3.03 -16.40 -2.15
C VAL A 230 -3.21 -15.25 -3.13
N CYS A 231 -4.31 -14.52 -3.05
CA CYS A 231 -4.56 -13.37 -3.91
C CYS A 231 -3.53 -12.24 -3.71
N LYS A 232 -3.03 -12.01 -2.49
CA LYS A 232 -1.95 -11.05 -2.22
C LYS A 232 -0.64 -11.48 -2.88
N ALA A 233 -0.36 -12.78 -2.94
CA ALA A 233 0.85 -13.30 -3.56
C ALA A 233 0.89 -13.05 -5.09
N SER A 234 -0.29 -13.00 -5.73
CA SER A 234 -0.40 -12.73 -7.17
C SER A 234 -0.17 -11.26 -7.53
N LYS A 235 -0.04 -10.35 -6.55
CA LYS A 235 0.07 -8.89 -6.76
C LYS A 235 1.22 -8.45 -7.66
N VAL A 236 2.23 -9.30 -7.86
CA VAL A 236 3.32 -9.07 -8.82
C VAL A 236 2.76 -8.84 -10.23
N ILE A 237 1.75 -9.61 -10.64
CA ILE A 237 1.14 -9.52 -11.98
C ILE A 237 0.37 -8.20 -12.17
N PRO A 238 -0.59 -7.81 -11.31
CA PRO A 238 -1.21 -6.47 -11.35
C PRO A 238 -0.19 -5.34 -11.31
N THR A 239 0.88 -5.47 -10.52
CA THR A 239 1.96 -4.47 -10.45
C THR A 239 2.66 -4.30 -11.79
N MET A 240 2.90 -5.39 -12.53
CA MET A 240 3.47 -5.35 -13.88
C MET A 240 2.49 -4.73 -14.90
N ILE A 241 1.22 -5.14 -14.88
CA ILE A 241 0.19 -4.59 -15.77
C ILE A 241 0.07 -3.07 -15.57
N MET A 242 -0.03 -2.64 -14.31
CA MET A 242 -0.11 -1.22 -13.96
C MET A 242 1.17 -0.46 -14.35
N GLY A 243 2.35 -1.07 -14.20
CA GLY A 243 3.62 -0.48 -14.65
C GLY A 243 3.64 -0.23 -16.16
N ARG A 244 3.08 -1.15 -16.94
CA ARG A 244 2.91 -0.99 -18.39
C ARG A 244 1.93 0.14 -18.73
N LEU A 245 0.79 0.22 -18.05
CA LEU A 245 -0.23 1.23 -18.32
C LEU A 245 0.23 2.64 -17.92
N LEU A 246 0.83 2.77 -16.73
CA LEU A 246 1.09 4.06 -16.12
C LEU A 246 2.46 4.64 -16.46
N ARG A 247 3.49 3.78 -16.46
CA ARG A 247 4.90 4.17 -16.69
C ARG A 247 5.40 3.78 -18.08
N LYS A 248 4.57 3.10 -18.89
CA LYS A 248 4.94 2.57 -20.22
C LYS A 248 6.15 1.63 -20.17
N GLU A 249 6.29 0.92 -19.05
CA GLU A 249 7.35 -0.07 -18.86
C GLU A 249 7.13 -1.27 -19.81
N LYS A 250 8.22 -1.77 -20.39
CA LYS A 250 8.20 -2.94 -21.29
C LYS A 250 8.68 -4.17 -20.53
N TYR A 251 7.84 -5.19 -20.47
CA TYR A 251 8.14 -6.50 -19.85
C TYR A 251 8.16 -7.58 -20.94
N SER A 252 9.14 -8.50 -20.87
CA SER A 252 9.19 -9.66 -21.76
C SER A 252 8.05 -10.64 -21.45
N LYS A 253 7.64 -11.45 -22.43
CA LYS A 253 6.72 -12.59 -22.21
C LYS A 253 7.25 -13.52 -21.12
N GLU A 254 8.57 -13.72 -21.08
CA GLU A 254 9.22 -14.52 -20.05
C GLU A 254 9.07 -13.91 -18.65
N ASP A 255 9.08 -12.57 -18.51
CA ASP A 255 8.91 -11.93 -17.20
C ASP A 255 7.49 -12.17 -16.65
N TYR A 256 6.49 -12.16 -17.53
CA TYR A 256 5.12 -12.55 -17.17
C TYR A 256 5.01 -14.03 -16.81
N ALA A 257 5.70 -14.91 -17.54
CA ALA A 257 5.75 -16.33 -17.21
C ALA A 257 6.36 -16.55 -15.81
N MET A 258 7.47 -15.87 -15.49
CA MET A 258 8.08 -15.94 -14.16
C MET A 258 7.16 -15.42 -13.05
N ALA A 259 6.45 -14.32 -13.31
CA ALA A 259 5.49 -13.77 -12.35
C ALA A 259 4.29 -14.71 -12.14
N PHE A 260 3.83 -15.39 -13.20
CA PHE A 260 2.81 -16.42 -13.12
C PHE A 260 3.28 -17.62 -12.31
N CYS A 261 4.47 -18.16 -12.59
CA CYS A 261 5.03 -19.28 -11.83
C CYS A 261 5.24 -18.92 -10.35
N LEU A 262 5.66 -17.69 -10.04
CA LEU A 262 5.74 -17.20 -8.66
C LEU A 262 4.37 -17.20 -7.98
N ALA A 263 3.36 -16.61 -8.63
CA ALA A 263 2.00 -16.56 -8.08
C ALA A 263 1.40 -17.97 -7.90
N PHE A 264 1.64 -18.85 -8.87
CA PHE A 264 1.15 -20.23 -8.87
C PHE A 264 1.82 -21.08 -7.77
N GLY A 265 3.15 -21.02 -7.67
CA GLY A 265 3.89 -21.72 -6.60
C GLY A 265 3.47 -21.23 -5.21
N ALA A 266 3.32 -19.91 -5.05
CA ALA A 266 2.81 -19.33 -3.81
C ALA A 266 1.37 -19.79 -3.51
N ALA A 267 0.49 -19.88 -4.51
CA ALA A 267 -0.87 -20.37 -4.34
C ALA A 267 -0.91 -21.83 -3.86
N ILE A 268 -0.13 -22.71 -4.50
CA ILE A 268 0.02 -24.12 -4.07
C ILE A 268 0.49 -24.18 -2.62
N PHE A 269 1.51 -23.41 -2.26
CA PHE A 269 2.03 -23.35 -0.90
C PHE A 269 0.96 -22.92 0.11
N PHE A 270 0.31 -21.78 -0.12
CA PHE A 270 -0.68 -21.24 0.80
C PHE A 270 -1.93 -22.12 0.94
N LEU A 271 -2.42 -22.71 -0.15
CA LEU A 271 -3.58 -23.60 -0.11
C LEU A 271 -3.25 -24.94 0.55
N SER A 272 -2.06 -25.48 0.30
CA SER A 272 -1.67 -26.77 0.86
C SER A 272 -1.47 -26.73 2.37
N GLN A 273 -1.13 -25.57 2.94
CA GLN A 273 -0.96 -25.41 4.39
C GLN A 273 -2.28 -25.20 5.14
N ASN A 274 -3.39 -24.89 4.44
CA ASN A 274 -4.68 -24.55 5.04
C ASN A 274 -5.78 -25.60 4.78
N LYS A 275 -5.40 -26.88 4.62
CA LYS A 275 -6.34 -27.98 4.29
C LYS A 275 -7.44 -28.23 5.33
N THR A 276 -7.34 -27.68 6.54
CA THR A 276 -8.25 -27.96 7.66
C THR A 276 -9.50 -27.07 7.74
N THR A 277 -9.79 -26.20 6.77
CA THR A 277 -10.96 -25.28 6.88
C THR A 277 -11.80 -25.16 5.60
N ALA A 278 -11.94 -26.24 4.83
CA ALA A 278 -12.87 -26.29 3.69
C ALA A 278 -14.17 -27.01 4.06
N THR A 279 -14.93 -26.49 5.03
CA THR A 279 -16.36 -26.79 5.14
C THR A 279 -17.11 -25.83 4.22
N THR A 280 -17.24 -26.22 2.95
CA THR A 280 -18.05 -25.53 1.94
C THR A 280 -19.50 -25.46 2.41
N SER A 281 -20.00 -24.25 2.67
CA SER A 281 -21.43 -24.02 2.92
C SER A 281 -21.96 -23.15 1.79
N LEU A 282 -22.78 -23.74 0.92
CA LEU A 282 -23.25 -23.26 -0.38
C LEU A 282 -24.06 -21.94 -0.40
N THR A 283 -24.02 -21.12 0.65
CA THR A 283 -24.51 -19.72 0.64
C THR A 283 -23.54 -18.74 -0.07
N GLU A 284 -22.65 -19.27 -0.91
CA GLU A 284 -21.38 -18.65 -1.35
C GLU A 284 -21.44 -17.75 -2.60
N HIS A 285 -22.47 -17.79 -3.47
CA HIS A 285 -22.38 -17.10 -4.77
C HIS A 285 -22.34 -15.57 -4.69
N THR A 286 -23.13 -14.94 -3.81
CA THR A 286 -23.13 -13.46 -3.66
C THR A 286 -21.94 -12.96 -2.85
N THR A 287 -21.50 -13.73 -1.85
CA THR A 287 -20.33 -13.41 -1.02
C THR A 287 -19.04 -13.53 -1.83
N THR A 288 -18.91 -14.55 -2.68
CA THR A 288 -17.73 -14.76 -3.52
C THR A 288 -17.54 -13.64 -4.56
N ILE A 289 -18.60 -13.19 -5.26
CA ILE A 289 -18.47 -12.10 -6.25
C ILE A 289 -18.01 -10.81 -5.58
N SER A 290 -18.62 -10.43 -4.44
CA SER A 290 -18.21 -9.24 -3.68
C SER A 290 -16.75 -9.34 -3.23
N GLY A 291 -16.34 -10.51 -2.73
CA GLY A 291 -14.95 -10.80 -2.38
C GLY A 291 -13.98 -10.65 -3.56
N ILE A 292 -14.33 -11.16 -4.74
CA ILE A 292 -13.53 -11.04 -5.97
C ILE A 292 -13.38 -9.57 -6.37
N ILE A 293 -14.48 -8.80 -6.38
CA ILE A 293 -14.47 -7.37 -6.72
C ILE A 293 -13.58 -6.59 -5.76
N LEU A 294 -13.73 -6.80 -4.45
CA LEU A 294 -12.93 -6.12 -3.42
C LEU A 294 -11.44 -6.50 -3.52
N MET A 295 -11.12 -7.77 -3.79
CA MET A 295 -9.74 -8.20 -3.99
C MET A 295 -9.13 -7.64 -5.27
N ALA A 296 -9.90 -7.54 -6.35
CA ALA A 296 -9.47 -6.88 -7.58
C ALA A 296 -9.21 -5.38 -7.34
N GLY A 297 -10.10 -4.70 -6.59
CA GLY A 297 -9.93 -3.31 -6.17
C GLY A 297 -8.66 -3.11 -5.33
N TYR A 298 -8.46 -3.94 -4.31
CA TYR A 298 -7.25 -3.94 -3.48
C TYR A 298 -5.98 -4.08 -4.34
N LEU A 299 -5.90 -5.10 -5.20
CA LEU A 299 -4.73 -5.34 -6.04
C LEU A 299 -4.51 -4.22 -7.06
N GLY A 300 -5.58 -3.66 -7.62
CA GLY A 300 -5.52 -2.54 -8.55
C GLY A 300 -4.99 -1.27 -7.89
N PHE A 301 -5.52 -0.91 -6.72
CA PHE A 301 -5.07 0.26 -5.97
C PHE A 301 -3.66 0.07 -5.36
N ASP A 302 -3.30 -1.12 -4.90
CA ASP A 302 -1.93 -1.41 -4.44
C ASP A 302 -0.95 -1.26 -5.61
N ALA A 303 -1.23 -1.89 -6.76
CA ALA A 303 -0.42 -1.78 -7.97
C ALA A 303 -0.27 -0.32 -8.45
N TYR A 304 -1.36 0.46 -8.41
CA TYR A 304 -1.33 1.88 -8.76
C TYR A 304 -0.43 2.67 -7.80
N THR A 305 -0.57 2.46 -6.50
CA THR A 305 0.23 3.11 -5.46
C THR A 305 1.72 2.92 -5.72
N LEU A 306 2.15 1.67 -5.91
CA LEU A 306 3.56 1.34 -6.11
C LEU A 306 4.12 1.95 -7.39
N ASN A 307 3.34 1.91 -8.48
CA ASN A 307 3.78 2.47 -9.76
C ASN A 307 3.77 4.00 -9.75
N LYS A 308 2.79 4.65 -9.11
CA LYS A 308 2.80 6.11 -8.93
C LYS A 308 3.95 6.58 -8.05
N GLN A 309 4.24 5.86 -6.97
CA GLN A 309 5.42 6.14 -6.14
C GLN A 309 6.69 6.11 -6.98
N LYS A 310 6.87 5.05 -7.79
CA LYS A 310 8.03 4.96 -8.65
C LYS A 310 8.07 6.06 -9.72
N GLN A 311 6.94 6.36 -10.38
CA GLN A 311 6.84 7.47 -11.33
C GLN A 311 7.26 8.81 -10.70
N LEU A 312 6.85 9.05 -9.45
CA LEU A 312 7.16 10.28 -8.74
C LEU A 312 8.60 10.29 -8.19
N PHE A 313 9.19 9.13 -7.86
CA PHE A 313 10.62 9.03 -7.54
C PHE A 313 11.51 9.30 -8.74
N ASP A 314 11.06 8.90 -9.93
CA ASP A 314 11.84 9.01 -11.17
C ASP A 314 11.83 10.42 -11.77
N THR A 315 11.03 11.36 -11.24
CA THR A 315 11.07 12.78 -11.67
C THR A 315 12.46 13.36 -11.45
N ARG A 316 12.89 14.29 -12.31
CA ARG A 316 14.17 14.99 -12.16
C ARG A 316 13.99 16.40 -11.59
N PRO A 317 14.81 16.82 -10.61
CA PRO A 317 15.76 16.02 -9.84
C PRO A 317 15.06 14.93 -9.01
N LYS A 318 15.80 13.85 -8.72
CA LYS A 318 15.26 12.65 -8.06
C LYS A 318 14.64 13.03 -6.72
N LEU A 319 13.38 12.63 -6.51
CA LEU A 319 12.69 12.89 -5.26
C LEU A 319 13.29 12.05 -4.13
N SER A 320 13.52 12.66 -2.97
CA SER A 320 13.98 11.95 -1.77
C SER A 320 12.87 11.07 -1.19
N LYS A 321 13.21 9.85 -0.75
CA LYS A 321 12.33 8.96 0.02
C LYS A 321 11.67 9.64 1.23
N TYR A 322 12.36 10.57 1.90
CA TYR A 322 11.80 11.29 3.05
C TYR A 322 10.77 12.34 2.61
N GLN A 323 10.96 12.96 1.44
CA GLN A 323 9.96 13.87 0.85
C GLN A 323 8.72 13.13 0.36
N MET A 324 8.90 11.92 -0.19
CA MET A 324 7.77 11.02 -0.50
C MET A 324 7.00 10.66 0.77
N MET A 325 7.72 10.25 1.83
CA MET A 325 7.14 9.90 3.12
C MET A 325 6.36 11.08 3.72
N LEU A 326 6.92 12.29 3.69
CA LEU A 326 6.24 13.51 4.13
C LEU A 326 4.94 13.75 3.37
N GLY A 327 5.02 13.76 2.04
CA GLY A 327 3.87 14.06 1.19
C GLY A 327 2.74 13.06 1.36
N VAL A 328 3.05 11.76 1.26
CA VAL A 328 2.05 10.69 1.37
C VAL A 328 1.43 10.66 2.77
N ASN A 329 2.23 10.76 3.84
CA ASN A 329 1.69 10.74 5.19
C ASN A 329 0.89 11.99 5.53
N LEU A 330 1.20 13.16 4.95
CA LEU A 330 0.44 14.38 5.20
C LEU A 330 -0.98 14.24 4.64
N PHE A 331 -1.11 13.83 3.38
CA PHE A 331 -2.42 13.58 2.80
C PHE A 331 -3.15 12.43 3.50
N SER A 332 -2.43 11.36 3.87
CA SER A 332 -3.05 10.23 4.58
C SER A 332 -3.53 10.62 5.97
N ALA A 333 -2.82 11.49 6.69
CA ALA A 333 -3.25 12.01 7.98
C ALA A 333 -4.51 12.89 7.84
N ILE A 334 -4.56 13.74 6.81
CA ILE A 334 -5.76 14.56 6.52
C ILE A 334 -6.96 13.65 6.23
N LEU A 335 -6.82 12.69 5.30
CA LEU A 335 -7.90 11.77 4.96
C LEU A 335 -8.36 10.96 6.18
N CYS A 336 -7.42 10.45 6.98
CA CYS A 336 -7.73 9.68 8.18
C CYS A 336 -8.45 10.52 9.25
N THR A 337 -8.00 11.77 9.46
CA THR A 337 -8.60 12.69 10.42
C THR A 337 -10.03 13.06 10.02
N VAL A 338 -10.26 13.38 8.74
CA VAL A 338 -11.61 13.68 8.24
C VAL A 338 -12.53 12.48 8.45
N SER A 339 -12.09 11.28 8.08
CA SER A 339 -12.90 10.08 8.27
C SER A 339 -13.15 9.73 9.75
N LEU A 340 -12.23 10.05 10.67
CA LEU A 340 -12.45 9.87 12.12
C LEU A 340 -13.42 10.91 12.71
N LEU A 341 -13.39 12.14 12.18
CA LEU A 341 -14.34 13.20 12.55
C LEU A 341 -15.75 12.87 12.05
N GLU A 342 -15.88 12.37 10.83
CA GLU A 342 -17.16 11.93 10.26
C GLU A 342 -17.79 10.78 11.08
N GLN A 343 -16.95 9.87 11.62
CA GLN A 343 -17.40 8.78 12.50
C GLN A 343 -17.60 9.21 13.95
N SER A 344 -17.19 10.44 14.32
CA SER A 344 -17.20 10.94 15.70
C SER A 344 -16.40 10.09 16.71
N THR A 345 -15.44 9.30 16.24
CA THR A 345 -14.60 8.43 17.10
C THR A 345 -13.26 9.05 17.49
N LEU A 346 -12.88 10.17 16.84
CA LEU A 346 -11.57 10.82 17.07
C LEU A 346 -11.37 11.20 18.53
N PHE A 347 -12.32 11.94 19.11
CA PHE A 347 -12.20 12.46 20.48
C PHE A 347 -12.25 11.33 21.51
N SER A 348 -13.13 10.34 21.32
CA SER A 348 -13.19 9.14 22.16
C SER A 348 -11.88 8.36 22.14
N SER A 349 -11.24 8.21 20.97
CA SER A 349 -9.94 7.54 20.86
C SER A 349 -8.80 8.31 21.53
N ILE A 350 -8.81 9.64 21.46
CA ILE A 350 -7.84 10.49 22.16
C ILE A 350 -8.03 10.38 23.68
N GLU A 351 -9.28 10.43 24.15
CA GLU A 351 -9.61 10.22 25.56
C GLU A 351 -9.14 8.85 26.03
N PHE A 352 -9.37 7.79 25.25
CA PHE A 352 -8.84 6.46 25.54
C PHE A 352 -7.31 6.50 25.69
N MET A 353 -6.61 7.16 24.77
CA MET A 353 -5.15 7.26 24.81
C MET A 353 -4.61 7.97 26.05
N LEU A 354 -5.32 8.99 26.53
CA LEU A 354 -4.93 9.78 27.71
C LEU A 354 -5.34 9.12 29.03
N SER A 355 -6.41 8.32 29.01
CA SER A 355 -6.99 7.70 30.21
C SER A 355 -6.49 6.30 30.50
N HIS A 356 -5.70 5.68 29.60
CA HIS A 356 -5.26 4.29 29.75
C HIS A 356 -3.75 4.15 29.89
N HIS A 357 -3.31 3.43 30.92
CA HIS A 357 -1.89 3.19 31.16
C HIS A 357 -1.25 2.44 30.00
N THR A 358 -0.02 2.81 29.61
CA THR A 358 0.81 2.15 28.58
C THR A 358 0.29 2.18 27.14
N PHE A 359 -0.99 2.48 26.88
CA PHE A 359 -1.56 2.52 25.53
C PHE A 359 -0.84 3.51 24.62
N ALA A 360 -0.55 4.72 25.12
CA ALA A 360 0.20 5.73 24.36
C ALA A 360 1.60 5.26 23.98
N ARG A 361 2.30 4.55 24.89
CA ARG A 361 3.62 3.97 24.64
C ARG A 361 3.56 2.88 23.57
N ASP A 362 2.62 1.96 23.68
CA ASP A 362 2.46 0.86 22.73
C ASP A 362 2.09 1.41 21.34
N THR A 363 1.19 2.39 21.28
CA THR A 363 0.81 3.10 20.05
C THR A 363 1.99 3.84 19.42
N PHE A 364 2.84 4.48 20.24
CA PHE A 364 4.06 5.12 19.76
C PHE A 364 5.05 4.10 19.19
N LEU A 365 5.29 2.97 19.87
CA LEU A 365 6.19 1.92 19.40
C LEU A 365 5.69 1.26 18.11
N LEU A 366 4.38 1.01 18.01
CA LEU A 366 3.72 0.56 16.78
C LEU A 366 4.01 1.54 15.63
N SER A 367 3.77 2.82 15.87
CA SER A 367 3.90 3.89 14.90
C SER A 367 5.35 4.13 14.48
N LEU A 368 6.29 4.02 15.42
CA LEU A 368 7.72 4.14 15.17
C LEU A 368 8.22 3.00 14.29
N SER A 369 7.85 1.76 14.61
CA SER A 369 8.20 0.59 13.80
C SER A 369 7.60 0.67 12.40
N GLY A 370 6.32 1.09 12.30
CA GLY A 370 5.66 1.36 11.02
C GLY A 370 6.37 2.42 10.18
N SER A 371 6.82 3.51 10.81
CA SER A 371 7.55 4.61 10.17
C SER A 371 8.91 4.16 9.61
N ILE A 372 9.66 3.37 10.38
CA ILE A 372 10.94 2.80 9.93
C ILE A 372 10.72 1.81 8.79
N GLY A 373 9.71 0.93 8.90
CA GLY A 373 9.33 0.02 7.83
C GLY A 373 8.97 0.75 6.53
N GLN A 374 8.26 1.88 6.63
CA GLN A 374 7.89 2.71 5.49
C GLN A 374 9.12 3.29 4.77
N ILE A 375 10.17 3.67 5.50
CA ILE A 375 11.43 4.11 4.88
C ILE A 375 12.04 2.99 4.03
N PHE A 376 12.07 1.76 4.54
CA PHE A 376 12.60 0.63 3.77
C PHE A 376 11.75 0.32 2.54
N ILE A 377 10.42 0.46 2.62
CA ILE A 377 9.53 0.37 1.45
C ILE A 377 9.96 1.39 0.39
N TYR A 378 10.11 2.66 0.78
CA TYR A 378 10.51 3.71 -0.15
C TYR A 378 11.92 3.49 -0.70
N MET A 379 12.89 3.11 0.12
CA MET A 379 14.23 2.74 -0.34
C MET A 379 14.21 1.63 -1.40
N THR A 380 13.36 0.63 -1.19
CA THR A 380 13.19 -0.50 -2.11
C THR A 380 12.57 -0.04 -3.43
N ILE A 381 11.46 0.68 -3.37
CA ILE A 381 10.75 1.14 -4.58
C ILE A 381 11.61 2.15 -5.35
N GLU A 382 12.27 3.08 -4.65
CA GLU A 382 13.14 4.08 -5.24
C GLU A 382 14.30 3.43 -6.02
N ARG A 383 14.98 2.44 -5.43
CA ARG A 383 16.17 1.80 -6.02
C ARG A 383 15.84 0.66 -6.98
N PHE A 384 14.98 -0.28 -6.56
CA PHE A 384 14.72 -1.53 -7.28
C PHE A 384 13.37 -1.57 -7.99
N GLY A 385 12.48 -0.62 -7.69
CA GLY A 385 11.18 -0.49 -8.34
C GLY A 385 10.06 -1.32 -7.70
N PRO A 386 8.84 -1.16 -8.19
CA PRO A 386 7.63 -1.68 -7.56
C PRO A 386 7.52 -3.22 -7.65
N ILE A 387 8.05 -3.83 -8.72
CA ILE A 387 8.01 -5.29 -8.90
C ILE A 387 8.87 -6.00 -7.87
N VAL A 388 10.08 -5.50 -7.62
CA VAL A 388 10.99 -6.10 -6.63
C VAL A 388 10.39 -5.99 -5.24
N PHE A 389 9.79 -4.84 -4.92
CA PHE A 389 9.03 -4.69 -3.68
C PHE A 389 7.87 -5.70 -3.58
N ALA A 390 7.10 -5.88 -4.65
CA ALA A 390 6.01 -6.86 -4.67
C ALA A 390 6.52 -8.29 -4.40
N VAL A 391 7.65 -8.67 -5.00
CA VAL A 391 8.31 -9.96 -4.77
C VAL A 391 8.78 -10.11 -3.32
N ILE A 392 9.44 -9.11 -2.74
CA ILE A 392 9.87 -9.13 -1.32
C ILE A 392 8.66 -9.33 -0.40
N MET A 393 7.54 -8.70 -0.70
CA MET A 393 6.32 -8.84 0.10
C MET A 393 5.68 -10.23 -0.04
N THR A 394 5.80 -10.88 -1.20
CA THR A 394 5.38 -12.29 -1.36
C THR A 394 6.31 -13.22 -0.57
N ILE A 395 7.63 -13.00 -0.64
CA ILE A 395 8.63 -13.74 0.15
C ILE A 395 8.35 -13.61 1.64
N ARG A 396 8.01 -12.40 2.12
CA ARG A 396 7.59 -12.18 3.51
C ARG A 396 6.51 -13.15 3.94
N GLN A 397 5.42 -13.23 3.17
CA GLN A 397 4.27 -14.06 3.52
C GLN A 397 4.65 -15.54 3.57
N ILE A 398 5.48 -15.98 2.62
CA ILE A 398 6.02 -17.34 2.60
C ILE A 398 6.83 -17.60 3.86
N ILE A 399 7.79 -16.72 4.19
CA ILE A 399 8.64 -16.85 5.38
C ILE A 399 7.79 -16.86 6.66
N SER A 400 6.82 -15.95 6.79
CA SER A 400 5.96 -15.88 7.97
C SER A 400 5.23 -17.20 8.21
N ILE A 401 4.71 -17.85 7.16
CA ILE A 401 4.03 -19.15 7.31
C ILE A 401 5.01 -20.26 7.59
N VAL A 402 6.17 -20.30 6.93
CA VAL A 402 7.20 -21.31 7.20
C VAL A 402 7.66 -21.23 8.66
N LEU A 403 7.96 -20.03 9.16
CA LEU A 403 8.34 -19.81 10.56
C LEU A 403 7.21 -20.20 11.52
N SER A 404 5.97 -19.84 11.20
CA SER A 404 4.80 -20.27 11.98
C SER A 404 4.68 -21.80 12.03
N SER A 405 4.81 -22.48 10.89
CA SER A 405 4.73 -23.94 10.84
C SER A 405 5.84 -24.63 11.62
N LEU A 406 7.07 -24.08 11.58
CA LEU A 406 8.20 -24.60 12.33
C LEU A 406 8.02 -24.38 13.84
N TYR A 407 7.58 -23.19 14.24
CA TYR A 407 7.37 -22.84 15.65
C TYR A 407 6.24 -23.65 16.29
N PHE A 408 5.11 -23.81 15.58
CA PHE A 408 3.97 -24.60 16.06
C PHE A 408 4.10 -26.10 15.73
N ASN A 409 5.24 -26.54 15.19
CA ASN A 409 5.50 -27.93 14.81
C ASN A 409 4.42 -28.56 13.89
N HIS A 410 3.82 -27.76 13.02
CA HIS A 410 2.90 -28.23 11.98
C HIS A 410 3.72 -28.69 10.78
N GLY A 411 3.57 -29.95 10.37
CA GLY A 411 4.28 -30.49 9.20
C GLY A 411 3.98 -29.69 7.92
N LEU A 412 5.03 -29.32 7.18
CA LEU A 412 4.88 -28.78 5.83
C LEU A 412 4.41 -29.91 4.90
N SER A 413 3.34 -29.69 4.16
CA SER A 413 2.89 -30.67 3.18
C SER A 413 3.90 -30.79 2.03
N ILE A 414 4.11 -32.00 1.51
CA ILE A 414 4.97 -32.24 0.33
C ILE A 414 4.55 -31.36 -0.85
N ILE A 415 3.24 -31.21 -1.07
CA ILE A 415 2.68 -30.32 -2.11
C ILE A 415 3.05 -28.86 -1.84
N GLY A 416 2.99 -28.44 -0.57
CA GLY A 416 3.44 -27.12 -0.13
C GLY A 416 4.92 -26.90 -0.42
N LEU A 417 5.78 -27.89 -0.17
CA LEU A 417 7.21 -27.84 -0.46
C LEU A 417 7.49 -27.72 -1.98
N VAL A 418 6.72 -28.41 -2.81
CA VAL A 418 6.78 -28.24 -4.28
C VAL A 418 6.38 -26.82 -4.69
N GLY A 419 5.28 -26.29 -4.14
CA GLY A 419 4.86 -24.90 -4.37
C GLY A 419 5.93 -23.89 -3.96
N LEU A 420 6.59 -24.13 -2.82
CA LEU A 420 7.72 -23.35 -2.32
C LEU A 420 8.89 -23.35 -3.30
N ALA A 421 9.30 -24.53 -3.78
CA ALA A 421 10.39 -24.68 -4.74
C ALA A 421 10.09 -23.95 -6.06
N ILE A 422 8.85 -24.02 -6.56
CA ILE A 422 8.41 -23.28 -7.76
C ILE A 422 8.50 -21.76 -7.52
N ALA A 423 8.03 -21.27 -6.37
CA ALA A 423 8.06 -19.85 -6.05
C ALA A 423 9.49 -19.30 -5.95
N PHE A 424 10.36 -19.95 -5.18
CA PHE A 424 11.77 -19.55 -5.04
C PHE A 424 12.55 -19.71 -6.34
N GLY A 425 12.37 -20.83 -7.06
CA GLY A 425 12.96 -21.02 -8.38
C GLY A 425 12.57 -19.90 -9.35
N SER A 426 11.31 -19.46 -9.29
CA SER A 426 10.81 -18.35 -10.11
C SER A 426 11.49 -17.02 -9.77
N ILE A 427 11.68 -16.75 -8.48
CA ILE A 427 12.37 -15.55 -8.01
C ILE A 427 13.83 -15.57 -8.45
N LEU A 428 14.54 -16.67 -8.23
CA LEU A 428 15.95 -16.81 -8.59
C LEU A 428 16.16 -16.64 -10.10
N LEU A 429 15.36 -17.32 -10.92
CA LEU A 429 15.46 -17.21 -12.37
C LEU A 429 15.09 -15.80 -12.87
N SER A 430 14.07 -15.16 -12.29
CA SER A 430 13.71 -13.78 -12.66
C SER A 430 14.80 -12.76 -12.29
N THR A 431 15.46 -12.94 -11.14
CA THR A 431 16.56 -12.09 -10.66
C THR A 431 17.79 -12.27 -11.54
N TYR A 432 18.17 -13.53 -11.82
CA TYR A 432 19.25 -13.87 -12.73
C TYR A 432 19.02 -13.25 -14.11
N ARG A 433 17.84 -13.45 -14.71
CA ARG A 433 17.52 -12.92 -16.04
C ARG A 433 17.54 -11.39 -16.07
N ARG A 434 16.98 -10.70 -15.07
CA ARG A 434 17.03 -9.23 -15.00
C ARG A 434 18.47 -8.72 -14.98
N TYR A 435 19.33 -9.36 -14.20
CA TYR A 435 20.74 -9.00 -14.13
C TYR A 435 21.44 -9.15 -15.49
N PHE A 436 21.27 -10.28 -16.18
CA PHE A 436 21.90 -10.52 -17.48
C PHE A 436 21.22 -9.79 -18.66
N ALA A 437 19.92 -9.49 -18.59
CA ALA A 437 19.22 -8.68 -19.59
C ALA A 437 19.72 -7.23 -19.60
N ASP A 438 20.00 -6.67 -18.42
CA ASP A 438 20.66 -5.38 -18.29
C ASP A 438 22.10 -5.40 -18.83
N GLU A 439 22.79 -6.55 -18.78
CA GLU A 439 24.08 -6.71 -19.46
C GLU A 439 23.95 -6.70 -20.99
N LYS A 440 22.97 -7.40 -21.56
CA LYS A 440 22.76 -7.45 -23.02
C LYS A 440 22.32 -6.11 -23.59
N LYS A 441 21.40 -5.41 -22.92
CA LYS A 441 20.96 -4.06 -23.35
C LYS A 441 22.12 -3.05 -23.32
N LYS A 442 23.02 -3.14 -22.33
CA LYS A 442 24.22 -2.29 -22.29
C LYS A 442 25.19 -2.61 -23.42
N LYS A 443 25.44 -3.89 -23.69
CA LYS A 443 26.31 -4.34 -24.81
C LYS A 443 25.75 -3.97 -26.20
N GLN A 444 24.43 -3.87 -26.36
CA GLN A 444 23.78 -3.46 -27.61
C GLN A 444 23.77 -1.94 -27.84
N ILE A 445 23.94 -1.14 -26.79
CA ILE A 445 24.09 0.32 -26.90
C ILE A 445 25.57 0.69 -27.09
N GLU A 446 26.50 -0.17 -26.65
CA GLU A 446 27.95 -0.03 -26.84
C GLU A 446 28.43 -0.40 -28.27
N LYS A 447 27.62 -1.13 -29.05
CA LYS A 447 27.86 -1.45 -30.47
C LYS A 447 27.03 -0.55 -31.35
#